data_AF-A0A3C0KFW7-F1
#
_entry.id   AF-A0A3C0KFW7-F1
#
_cell.length_a   1.000
_cell.length_b   1.000
_cell.length_c   1.000
_cell.angle_alpha   90.00
_cell.angle_beta   90.00
_cell.angle_gamma   90.00
#
_symmetry.space_group_name_H-M   'P 1'
#
loop_
_entity.id
_entity.type
_entity.pdbx_description
1 polymer ?
#
loop_
_entity_poly.entity_id
_entity_poly.type
_entity_poly.pdbx_seq_one_letter_code
_entity_poly.pdbx_strand_id
1 'polypeptide(L)'
;TVVGQADLERERAAWKRAQLRHMVQSEKRRQAVRAGQNPSQVGPVQEAEYPELLRQIYRRADIKKPRNVIGLAKDIPVEQMEALLVENITVPDDAMNALAVARGVAVRDHLASRGVPLDRLFLGAVRLGSAGNDADTWAPQAQLSLALN
;
A
#
# COMPACT_ATOMS: atom_id res chain seq x y z
N THR A 1 -18.05 -1.21 -18.34
CA THR A 1 -17.10 -0.24 -17.74
C THR A 1 -16.88 -0.55 -16.28
N VAL A 2 -15.63 -0.55 -15.82
CA VAL A 2 -15.24 -0.73 -14.42
C VAL A 2 -14.78 0.61 -13.85
N VAL A 3 -15.30 0.98 -12.68
CA VAL A 3 -14.95 2.22 -11.97
C VAL A 3 -14.50 1.87 -10.56
N GLY A 4 -13.22 2.02 -10.26
CA GLY A 4 -12.71 1.83 -8.91
C GLY A 4 -13.08 2.99 -7.99
N GLN A 5 -13.19 2.69 -6.69
CA GLN A 5 -13.52 3.66 -5.66
C GLN A 5 -12.45 3.67 -4.56
N ALA A 6 -12.25 4.84 -3.95
CA ALA A 6 -11.41 5.00 -2.76
C ALA A 6 -11.94 6.12 -1.86
N ASP A 7 -11.70 6.01 -0.56
CA ASP A 7 -12.14 6.98 0.44
C ASP A 7 -11.00 7.30 1.41
N LEU A 8 -10.54 8.55 1.42
CA LEU A 8 -9.36 8.93 2.20
C LEU A 8 -9.57 8.70 3.70
N GLU A 9 -10.71 9.12 4.23
CA GLU A 9 -10.95 9.11 5.67
C GLU A 9 -11.01 7.68 6.21
N ARG A 10 -11.62 6.77 5.43
CA ARG A 10 -11.74 5.35 5.83
C ARG A 10 -10.47 4.56 5.60
N GLU A 11 -9.66 4.96 4.62
CA GLU A 11 -8.54 4.13 4.13
C GLU A 11 -7.16 4.62 4.52
N ARG A 12 -7.03 5.85 5.02
CA ARG A 12 -5.74 6.48 5.36
C ARG A 12 -4.85 5.54 6.17
N ALA A 13 -5.38 4.92 7.22
CA ALA A 13 -4.63 4.02 8.09
C ALA A 13 -4.16 2.75 7.35
N ALA A 14 -5.06 2.11 6.59
CA ALA A 14 -4.75 0.91 5.84
C ALA A 14 -3.74 1.18 4.71
N TRP A 15 -3.88 2.32 4.02
CA TRP A 15 -2.97 2.78 2.98
C TRP A 15 -1.56 3.01 3.54
N LYS A 16 -1.42 3.71 4.68
CA LYS A 16 -0.12 3.92 5.32
C LYS A 16 0.54 2.61 5.75
N ARG A 17 -0.22 1.65 6.30
CA ARG A 17 0.30 0.32 6.64
C ARG A 17 0.75 -0.46 5.39
N ALA A 18 0.01 -0.36 4.28
CA ALA A 18 0.42 -0.95 3.02
C ALA A 18 1.71 -0.34 2.50
N GLN A 19 1.87 0.98 2.63
CA GLN A 19 3.08 1.67 2.25
C GLN A 19 4.29 1.26 3.10
N LEU A 20 4.12 1.07 4.41
CA LEU A 20 5.17 0.51 5.26
C LEU A 20 5.58 -0.89 4.77
N ARG A 21 4.63 -1.78 4.45
CA ARG A 21 4.95 -3.10 3.88
C ARG A 21 5.74 -3.01 2.58
N HIS A 22 5.40 -2.06 1.69
CA HIS A 22 6.18 -1.80 0.47
C HIS A 22 7.60 -1.34 0.78
N MET A 23 7.79 -0.47 1.78
CA MET A 23 9.12 -0.04 2.23
C MET A 23 9.94 -1.22 2.74
N VAL A 24 9.34 -2.12 3.54
CA VAL A 24 10.00 -3.34 4.05
C VAL A 24 10.38 -4.28 2.90
N GLN A 25 9.50 -4.49 1.92
CA GLN A 25 9.86 -5.27 0.73
C GLN A 25 10.99 -4.63 -0.09
N SER A 26 10.98 -3.30 -0.19
CA SER A 26 12.04 -2.53 -0.87
C SER A 26 13.38 -2.64 -0.14
N GLU A 27 13.36 -2.61 1.19
CA GLU A 27 14.52 -2.87 2.05
C GLU A 27 15.13 -4.24 1.74
N LYS A 28 14.30 -5.29 1.71
CA LYS A 28 14.75 -6.65 1.41
C LYS A 28 15.42 -6.72 0.04
N ARG A 29 14.79 -6.14 -1.00
CA ARG A 29 15.39 -6.07 -2.34
C ARG A 29 16.72 -5.33 -2.35
N ARG A 30 16.81 -4.21 -1.63
CA ARG A 30 18.05 -3.43 -1.55
C ARG A 30 19.17 -4.20 -0.86
N GLN A 31 18.87 -4.98 0.17
CA GLN A 31 19.86 -5.85 0.82
C GLN A 31 20.35 -6.95 -0.12
N ALA A 32 19.45 -7.57 -0.88
CA ALA A 32 19.80 -8.56 -1.91
C ALA A 32 20.76 -7.98 -2.98
N VAL A 33 20.48 -6.77 -3.48
CA VAL A 33 21.38 -6.08 -4.43
C VAL A 33 22.77 -5.85 -3.84
N ARG A 34 22.85 -5.43 -2.57
CA ARG A 34 24.14 -5.24 -1.87
C ARG A 34 24.90 -6.55 -1.67
N ALA A 35 24.19 -7.67 -1.59
CA ALA A 35 24.76 -9.01 -1.52
C ALA A 35 25.07 -9.60 -2.90
N GLY A 36 24.95 -8.84 -3.99
CA GLY A 36 25.21 -9.30 -5.36
C GLY A 36 24.12 -10.21 -5.95
N GLN A 37 22.94 -10.26 -5.33
CA GLN A 37 21.81 -11.06 -5.78
C GLN A 37 20.90 -10.28 -6.74
N ASN A 38 20.17 -10.98 -7.61
CA ASN A 38 19.23 -10.35 -8.53
C ASN A 38 17.95 -9.89 -7.79
N PRO A 39 17.63 -8.59 -7.77
CA PRO A 39 16.46 -8.07 -7.05
C PRO A 39 15.12 -8.58 -7.59
N SER A 40 15.05 -9.00 -8.86
CA SER A 40 13.83 -9.55 -9.46
C SER A 40 13.45 -10.93 -8.94
N GLN A 41 14.40 -11.65 -8.32
CA GLN A 41 14.18 -12.98 -7.74
C GLN A 41 13.89 -12.92 -6.23
N VAL A 42 13.84 -11.73 -5.65
CA VAL A 42 13.58 -11.54 -4.21
C VAL A 42 12.09 -11.75 -3.95
N GLY A 43 11.77 -12.86 -3.29
CA GLY A 43 10.42 -13.18 -2.87
C GLY A 43 9.85 -12.26 -1.76
N PRO A 44 8.60 -12.51 -1.33
CA PRO A 44 7.95 -11.78 -0.25
C PRO A 44 8.78 -11.77 1.05
N VAL A 45 8.61 -10.72 1.85
CA VAL A 45 9.17 -10.65 3.22
C VAL A 45 8.57 -11.76 4.07
N GLN A 46 9.44 -12.53 4.72
CA GLN A 46 9.06 -13.55 5.70
C GLN A 46 8.98 -12.95 7.09
N GLU A 47 8.20 -13.57 7.98
CA GLU A 47 7.96 -13.08 9.34
C GLU A 47 9.27 -12.93 10.14
N ALA A 48 10.19 -13.89 10.01
CA ALA A 48 11.49 -13.86 10.68
C ALA A 48 12.41 -12.73 10.19
N GLU A 49 12.23 -12.24 8.96
CA GLU A 49 13.04 -11.15 8.38
C GLU A 49 12.52 -9.77 8.78
N TYR A 50 11.22 -9.67 9.08
CA TYR A 50 10.51 -8.41 9.24
C TYR A 50 11.11 -7.49 10.31
N PRO A 51 11.45 -7.96 11.54
CA PRO A 51 11.98 -7.08 12.58
C PRO A 51 13.28 -6.37 12.18
N GLU A 52 14.19 -7.07 11.51
CA GLU A 52 15.48 -6.49 11.11
C GLU A 52 15.31 -5.52 9.94
N LEU A 53 14.49 -5.86 8.94
CA LEU A 53 14.18 -4.96 7.84
C LEU A 53 13.52 -3.66 8.33
N LEU A 54 12.55 -3.77 9.25
CA LEU A 54 11.89 -2.63 9.86
C LEU A 54 12.87 -1.76 10.65
N ARG A 55 13.77 -2.36 11.43
CA ARG A 55 14.82 -1.65 12.16
C ARG A 55 15.73 -0.85 11.24
N GLN A 56 16.10 -1.39 10.08
CA GLN A 56 16.91 -0.68 9.08
C GLN A 56 16.17 0.52 8.49
N ILE A 57 14.87 0.39 8.22
CA ILE A 57 14.02 1.50 7.77
C ILE A 57 13.93 2.57 8.86
N TYR A 58 13.60 2.18 10.08
CA TYR A 58 13.52 3.08 11.24
C TYR A 58 14.82 3.86 11.46
N ARG A 59 15.97 3.19 11.41
CA ARG A 59 17.28 3.84 11.56
C ARG A 59 17.56 4.91 10.49
N ARG A 60 17.07 4.72 9.26
CA ARG A 60 17.30 5.64 8.15
C ARG A 60 16.21 6.71 7.97
N ALA A 61 15.01 6.46 8.47
CA ALA A 61 13.89 7.38 8.33
C ALA A 61 14.22 8.74 8.95
N ASP A 62 13.85 9.83 8.27
CA ASP A 62 13.99 11.18 8.82
C ASP A 62 12.73 11.55 9.62
N ILE A 63 12.71 11.09 10.88
CA ILE A 63 11.58 11.28 11.81
C ILE A 63 12.12 11.61 13.19
N LYS A 64 11.29 12.20 14.05
CA LYS A 64 11.65 12.47 15.45
C LYS A 64 11.75 11.16 16.24
N LYS A 65 12.96 10.63 16.37
CA LYS A 65 13.23 9.37 17.08
C LYS A 65 13.48 9.61 18.58
N PRO A 66 12.92 8.78 19.48
CA PRO A 66 13.39 8.75 20.86
C PRO A 66 14.89 8.45 20.87
N ARG A 67 15.65 9.19 21.69
CA ARG A 67 17.10 9.05 21.77
C ARG A 67 17.49 8.42 23.11
N ASN A 68 18.61 7.70 23.12
CA ASN A 68 19.24 7.23 24.35
C ASN A 68 20.10 8.34 24.98
N VAL A 69 20.67 8.06 26.15
CA VAL A 69 21.48 9.02 26.92
C VAL A 69 22.75 9.51 26.20
N ILE A 70 23.22 8.79 25.17
CA ILE A 70 24.36 9.18 24.32
C ILE A 70 23.94 9.85 23.01
N GLY A 71 22.64 10.16 22.83
CA GLY A 71 22.13 10.88 21.67
C GLY A 71 21.96 10.05 20.40
N LEU A 72 21.99 8.71 20.47
CA LEU A 72 21.64 7.82 19.35
C LEU A 72 20.15 7.48 19.36
N ALA A 73 19.58 7.18 18.19
CA ALA A 73 18.21 6.68 18.10
C ALA A 73 18.08 5.40 18.94
N LYS A 74 17.10 5.39 19.84
CA LYS A 74 16.84 4.26 20.74
C LYS A 74 16.32 3.07 19.94
N ASP A 75 16.82 1.88 20.25
CA ASP A 75 16.19 0.64 19.76
C ASP A 75 14.92 0.41 20.59
N ILE A 76 13.77 0.47 19.92
CA ILE A 76 12.43 0.37 20.52
C ILE A 76 11.76 -0.91 20.03
N PRO A 77 10.72 -1.43 20.72
CA PRO A 77 9.96 -2.59 20.25
C PRO A 77 9.43 -2.42 18.82
N VAL A 78 9.29 -3.54 18.09
CA VAL A 78 8.83 -3.58 16.69
C VAL A 78 7.54 -2.78 16.50
N GLU A 79 6.53 -3.03 17.34
CA GLU A 79 5.23 -2.34 17.29
C GLU A 79 5.38 -0.80 17.43
N GLN A 80 6.32 -0.33 18.25
CA GLN A 80 6.58 1.10 18.42
C GLN A 80 7.30 1.69 17.20
N MET A 81 8.20 0.93 16.56
CA MET A 81 8.80 1.35 15.29
C MET A 81 7.74 1.46 14.20
N GLU A 82 6.84 0.49 14.09
CA GLU A 82 5.74 0.51 13.12
C GLU A 82 4.84 1.72 13.32
N ALA A 83 4.41 1.96 14.57
CA ALA A 83 3.54 3.09 14.90
C ALA A 83 4.19 4.43 14.50
N LEU A 84 5.45 4.65 14.90
CA LEU A 84 6.18 5.88 14.55
C LEU A 84 6.35 6.04 13.04
N LEU A 85 6.68 4.96 12.33
CA LEU A 85 6.84 5.01 10.88
C LEU A 85 5.51 5.30 10.19
N VAL A 86 4.44 4.57 10.53
CA VAL A 86 3.10 4.77 9.95
C VAL A 86 2.58 6.17 10.20
N GLU A 87 2.75 6.70 11.41
CA GLU A 87 2.35 8.06 11.76
C GLU A 87 2.99 9.10 10.83
N ASN A 88 4.30 8.95 10.57
CA ASN A 88 5.09 9.89 9.77
C ASN A 88 5.05 9.62 8.25
N ILE A 89 4.36 8.59 7.77
CA ILE A 89 4.10 8.43 6.33
C ILE A 89 3.12 9.53 5.88
N THR A 90 3.58 10.42 5.01
CA THR A 90 2.72 11.39 4.32
C THR A 90 1.86 10.68 3.29
N VAL A 91 0.57 11.04 3.23
CA VAL A 91 -0.34 10.57 2.18
C VAL A 91 -0.33 11.62 1.06
N PRO A 92 0.15 11.29 -0.15
CA PRO A 92 0.09 12.18 -1.29
C PRO A 92 -1.36 12.56 -1.65
N ASP A 93 -1.55 13.74 -2.23
CA ASP A 93 -2.87 14.25 -2.62
C ASP A 93 -3.56 13.35 -3.66
N ASP A 94 -2.78 12.68 -4.51
CA ASP A 94 -3.25 11.75 -5.55
C ASP A 94 -3.40 10.30 -5.06
N ALA A 95 -3.07 10.00 -3.80
CA ALA A 95 -3.01 8.63 -3.29
C ALA A 95 -4.33 7.87 -3.46
N MET A 96 -5.47 8.53 -3.19
CA MET A 96 -6.78 7.89 -3.34
C MET A 96 -7.19 7.75 -4.81
N ASN A 97 -6.77 8.68 -5.67
CA ASN A 97 -6.96 8.54 -7.12
C ASN A 97 -6.20 7.31 -7.63
N ALA A 98 -4.91 7.20 -7.31
CA ALA A 98 -4.09 6.05 -7.67
C ALA A 98 -4.64 4.73 -7.12
N LEU A 99 -5.10 4.73 -5.86
CA LEU A 99 -5.72 3.56 -5.23
C LEU A 99 -6.99 3.12 -5.96
N ALA A 100 -7.87 4.06 -6.30
CA ALA A 100 -9.09 3.78 -7.04
C ALA A 100 -8.79 3.28 -8.47
N VAL A 101 -7.80 3.85 -9.15
CA VAL A 101 -7.36 3.36 -10.48
C VAL A 101 -6.87 1.91 -10.36
N ALA A 102 -5.99 1.63 -9.39
CA ALA A 102 -5.45 0.29 -9.16
C ALA A 102 -6.55 -0.75 -8.91
N ARG A 103 -7.62 -0.38 -8.19
CA ARG A 103 -8.79 -1.25 -8.00
C ARG A 103 -9.56 -1.53 -9.28
N GLY A 104 -9.79 -0.49 -10.09
CA GLY A 104 -10.44 -0.64 -11.38
C GLY A 104 -9.66 -1.60 -12.29
N VAL A 105 -8.33 -1.41 -12.34
CA VAL A 105 -7.41 -2.29 -13.07
C VAL A 105 -7.48 -3.73 -12.55
N ALA A 106 -7.39 -3.93 -11.22
CA ALA A 106 -7.43 -5.27 -10.64
C ALA A 106 -8.71 -6.04 -10.99
N VAL A 107 -9.87 -5.38 -10.95
CA VAL A 107 -11.16 -6.01 -11.35
C VAL A 107 -11.22 -6.26 -12.85
N ARG A 108 -10.74 -5.32 -13.66
CA ARG A 108 -10.65 -5.49 -15.13
C ARG A 108 -9.80 -6.71 -15.48
N ASP A 109 -8.61 -6.80 -14.89
CA ASP A 109 -7.65 -7.87 -15.16
C ASP A 109 -8.19 -9.22 -14.65
N HIS A 110 -8.91 -9.22 -13.51
CA HIS A 110 -9.64 -10.40 -13.05
C HIS A 110 -10.69 -10.86 -14.06
N LEU A 111 -11.55 -9.98 -14.57
CA LEU A 111 -12.56 -10.32 -15.58
C LEU A 111 -11.91 -10.86 -16.88
N ALA A 112 -10.79 -10.26 -17.30
CA ALA A 112 -10.03 -10.72 -18.46
C ALA A 112 -9.50 -12.15 -18.23
N SER A 113 -8.95 -12.45 -17.05
CA SER A 113 -8.51 -13.80 -16.68
C SER A 113 -9.65 -14.83 -16.66
N ARG A 114 -10.91 -14.38 -16.56
CA ARG A 114 -12.12 -15.20 -16.61
C ARG A 114 -12.70 -15.32 -18.03
N GLY A 115 -12.02 -14.78 -19.04
CA GLY A 115 -12.36 -14.94 -20.45
C GLY A 115 -13.19 -13.81 -21.04
N VAL A 116 -13.40 -12.70 -20.31
CA VAL A 116 -14.05 -11.52 -20.91
C VAL A 116 -13.06 -10.82 -21.84
N PRO A 117 -13.40 -10.58 -23.12
CA PRO A 117 -12.52 -9.90 -24.06
C PRO A 117 -12.09 -8.51 -23.58
N LEU A 118 -10.79 -8.20 -23.67
CA LEU A 118 -10.22 -6.93 -23.20
C LEU A 118 -10.80 -5.70 -23.93
N ASP A 119 -11.14 -5.84 -25.20
CA ASP A 119 -11.79 -4.80 -26.01
C ASP A 119 -13.21 -4.44 -25.56
N ARG A 120 -13.80 -5.23 -24.63
CA ARG A 120 -15.09 -4.94 -23.96
C ARG A 120 -14.91 -4.39 -22.55
N LEU A 121 -13.67 -4.35 -22.05
CA LEU A 121 -13.34 -4.03 -20.67
C LEU A 121 -12.72 -2.63 -20.55
N PHE A 122 -13.58 -1.63 -20.40
CA PHE A 122 -13.19 -0.23 -20.25
C PHE A 122 -13.04 0.16 -18.78
N LEU A 123 -12.04 1.00 -18.47
CA LEU A 123 -11.92 1.70 -17.19
C LEU A 123 -12.62 3.07 -17.29
N GLY A 124 -13.47 3.39 -16.33
CA GLY A 124 -14.11 4.71 -16.23
C GLY A 124 -13.37 5.64 -15.27
N ALA A 125 -13.83 6.90 -15.20
CA ALA A 125 -13.34 7.87 -14.23
C ALA A 125 -13.56 7.35 -12.80
N VAL A 126 -12.50 7.37 -11.98
CA VAL A 126 -12.54 6.90 -10.60
C VAL A 126 -13.46 7.76 -9.74
N ARG A 127 -13.99 7.16 -8.68
CA ARG A 127 -14.79 7.89 -7.69
C ARG A 127 -14.05 7.97 -6.36
N LEU A 128 -14.00 9.18 -5.81
CA LEU A 128 -13.40 9.46 -4.52
C LEU A 128 -14.51 9.80 -3.53
N GLY A 129 -14.41 9.26 -2.32
CA GLY A 129 -15.41 9.43 -1.28
C GLY A 129 -16.64 8.53 -1.46
N SER A 130 -17.24 8.19 -0.32
CA SER A 130 -18.43 7.33 -0.27
C SER A 130 -19.67 8.10 -0.75
N ALA A 131 -20.16 7.81 -1.95
CA ALA A 131 -21.53 8.15 -2.31
C ALA A 131 -22.50 7.19 -1.61
N GLY A 132 -22.87 7.48 -0.35
CA GLY A 132 -24.09 6.94 0.26
C GLY A 132 -23.99 5.69 1.15
N ASN A 133 -22.80 5.28 1.62
CA ASN A 133 -22.69 4.17 2.58
C ASN A 133 -22.32 4.67 3.98
N ASP A 134 -23.04 4.19 5.00
CA ASP A 134 -22.74 4.43 6.42
C ASP A 134 -21.29 4.05 6.78
N ALA A 135 -20.77 4.64 7.86
CA ALA A 135 -19.43 4.36 8.40
C ALA A 135 -19.13 2.84 8.48
N ASP A 136 -20.14 2.08 8.89
CA ASP A 136 -20.03 0.65 9.21
C ASP A 136 -20.22 -0.29 8.01
N THR A 137 -20.70 0.20 6.86
CA THR A 137 -21.01 -0.64 5.68
C THR A 137 -20.06 -0.44 4.50
N TRP A 138 -19.05 0.43 4.64
CA TRP A 138 -18.11 0.67 3.58
C TRP A 138 -17.10 -0.46 3.43
N ALA A 139 -16.85 -0.84 2.17
CA ALA A 139 -15.80 -1.76 1.79
C ALA A 139 -15.05 -1.24 0.55
N PRO A 140 -13.76 -1.58 0.40
CA PRO A 140 -13.02 -1.39 -0.84
C PRO A 140 -13.77 -2.02 -2.03
N GLN A 141 -14.11 -1.22 -3.05
CA GLN A 141 -14.94 -1.71 -4.16
C GLN A 141 -14.59 -1.08 -5.51
N ALA A 142 -15.06 -1.74 -6.57
CA ALA A 142 -15.17 -1.17 -7.91
C ALA A 142 -16.56 -1.50 -8.48
N GLN A 143 -17.18 -0.54 -9.16
CA GLN A 143 -18.48 -0.72 -9.81
C GLN A 143 -18.28 -1.21 -11.24
N LEU A 144 -18.98 -2.29 -11.60
CA LEU A 144 -19.11 -2.74 -12.98
C LEU A 144 -20.47 -2.30 -13.53
N SER A 145 -20.45 -1.50 -14.58
CA SER A 145 -21.65 -1.15 -15.37
C SER A 145 -21.60 -1.88 -16.71
N LEU A 146 -22.68 -2.61 -17.00
CA LEU A 146 -22.88 -3.31 -18.28
C LEU A 146 -23.76 -2.45 -19.18
N ALA A 147 -23.33 -2.24 -20.42
CA ALA A 147 -24.19 -1.71 -21.45
C ALA A 147 -24.83 -2.89 -22.19
N LEU A 148 -26.15 -2.86 -22.35
CA LEU A 148 -26.84 -3.75 -23.28
C LEU A 148 -26.69 -3.11 -24.67
N ASN A 149 -26.15 -3.88 -25.61
CA ASN A 149 -26.15 -3.52 -27.02
C ASN A 149 -27.53 -3.73 -27.63
#